data_AF-A0A1F8GL27-F1
#
_entry.id   AF-A0A1F8GL27-F1
#
_cell.length_a   1.000
_cell.length_b   1.000
_cell.length_c   1.000
_cell.angle_alpha   90.00
_cell.angle_beta   90.00
_cell.angle_gamma   90.00
#
_symmetry.space_group_name_H-M   'P 1'
#
loop_
_entity.id
_entity.type
_entity.pdbx_description
1 polymer ?
#
loop_
_entity_poly.entity_id
_entity_poly.type
_entity_poly.pdbx_seq_one_letter_code
_entity_poly.pdbx_strand_id
1 'polypeptide(L)'
;MRYYILTTTKFANECIAFEKYGAGNANWLANIDIGDIVFISQFNYKSQDLYGPFRVTSNSFFDRTRIFPKGKFYYRIDLKPIDSVRILEEIDIYFYGIEKQKIELASRFINLIQQNKHLHSICLNRIEGEFLSRIFTKFGKPVKIKRKQYASVGKGLKVDLEYLSAKNKISTKSSFLSENYLESFILLSLKEKDNCIRRQLSTTLNNFPENKLENSDVYNQFIFGNAYPSDIVIVNKANANIFELKKDILSRDLMPQIRKEMYKYCYFSLFSPRLDNQEVKRMNFFLLALRGGDPKLKAKLREEFNKINQALRHYRENSFTILEYYIEENRLVIGEAK
;
A
#
# COMPACT_ATOMS: atom_id res chain seq x y z
N MET A 1 -5.33 -3.36 -13.62
CA MET A 1 -3.91 -3.05 -13.85
C MET A 1 -3.57 -1.81 -13.03
N ARG A 2 -2.62 -1.95 -12.11
CA ARG A 2 -2.10 -0.91 -11.23
C ARG A 2 -0.63 -0.65 -11.53
N TYR A 3 -0.10 0.41 -10.94
CA TYR A 3 1.28 0.84 -11.11
C TYR A 3 1.96 0.95 -9.74
N TYR A 4 3.21 0.51 -9.63
CA TYR A 4 3.96 0.57 -8.37
C TYR A 4 5.40 1.03 -8.56
N ILE A 5 5.93 1.74 -7.56
CA ILE A 5 7.37 1.90 -7.37
C ILE A 5 7.80 0.98 -6.24
N LEU A 6 8.69 0.04 -6.53
CA LEU A 6 9.27 -0.90 -5.59
C LEU A 6 10.67 -0.42 -5.24
N THR A 7 10.93 -0.11 -3.97
CA THR A 7 12.20 0.52 -3.58
C THR A 7 13.23 -0.50 -3.11
N THR A 8 14.49 -0.22 -3.40
CA THR A 8 15.62 -1.00 -2.90
C THR A 8 16.79 -0.08 -2.61
N THR A 9 17.60 -0.42 -1.63
CA THR A 9 18.79 0.38 -1.28
C THR A 9 20.01 0.03 -2.14
N LYS A 10 20.07 -1.19 -2.68
CA LYS A 10 21.25 -1.67 -3.42
C LYS A 10 21.05 -2.95 -4.25
N PHE A 11 19.82 -3.43 -4.43
CA PHE A 11 19.55 -4.73 -5.07
C PHE A 11 18.84 -4.63 -6.42
N ALA A 12 18.87 -3.47 -7.10
CA ALA A 12 18.20 -3.34 -8.39
C ALA A 12 18.81 -4.29 -9.44
N ASN A 13 20.14 -4.46 -9.43
CA ASN A 13 20.83 -5.37 -10.34
C ASN A 13 20.40 -6.82 -10.13
N GLU A 14 20.28 -7.28 -8.89
CA GLU A 14 19.78 -8.61 -8.57
C GLU A 14 18.33 -8.78 -8.99
N CYS A 15 17.48 -7.78 -8.72
CA CYS A 15 16.08 -7.83 -9.13
C CYS A 15 15.94 -7.98 -10.65
N ILE A 16 16.77 -7.26 -11.41
CA ILE A 16 16.79 -7.31 -12.87
C ILE A 16 17.38 -8.63 -13.37
N ALA A 17 18.50 -9.07 -12.80
CA ALA A 17 19.19 -10.29 -13.22
C ALA A 17 18.35 -11.55 -13.00
N PHE A 18 17.62 -11.62 -11.88
CA PHE A 18 16.75 -12.76 -11.54
C PHE A 18 15.29 -12.56 -11.96
N GLU A 19 14.97 -11.41 -12.55
CA GLU A 19 13.62 -11.01 -12.96
C GLU A 19 12.59 -11.20 -11.82
N LYS A 20 12.97 -10.77 -10.61
CA LYS A 20 12.21 -10.95 -9.37
C LYS A 20 12.35 -9.72 -8.50
N TYR A 21 11.28 -9.35 -7.80
CA TYR A 21 11.39 -8.44 -6.67
C TYR A 21 11.13 -9.20 -5.37
N GLY A 22 11.89 -8.88 -4.33
CA GLY A 22 11.78 -9.53 -3.02
C GLY A 22 11.44 -8.53 -1.91
N ALA A 23 10.54 -8.93 -1.01
CA ALA A 23 10.12 -8.19 0.16
C ALA A 23 10.39 -8.97 1.45
N GLY A 24 10.66 -8.24 2.54
CA GLY A 24 10.81 -8.79 3.89
C GLY A 24 9.47 -9.06 4.56
N ASN A 25 8.43 -8.31 4.18
CA ASN A 25 7.08 -8.42 4.71
C ASN A 25 6.08 -8.73 3.58
N ALA A 26 5.02 -9.47 3.93
CA ALA A 26 4.01 -9.91 2.97
C ALA A 26 3.15 -8.75 2.42
N ASN A 27 2.83 -7.76 3.26
CA ASN A 27 1.91 -6.67 2.90
C ASN A 27 2.43 -5.83 1.73
N TRP A 28 3.74 -5.63 1.63
CA TRP A 28 4.35 -4.84 0.57
C TRP A 28 4.01 -5.35 -0.84
N LEU A 29 3.73 -6.66 -0.99
CA LEU A 29 3.38 -7.29 -2.26
C LEU A 29 1.93 -7.79 -2.32
N ALA A 30 1.16 -7.69 -1.23
CA ALA A 30 -0.16 -8.32 -1.12
C ALA A 30 -1.18 -7.77 -2.11
N ASN A 31 -1.08 -6.47 -2.47
CA ASN A 31 -2.00 -5.83 -3.39
C ASN A 31 -1.57 -5.92 -4.87
N ILE A 32 -0.35 -6.39 -5.16
CA ILE A 32 0.18 -6.52 -6.54
C ILE A 32 -0.41 -7.76 -7.21
N ASP A 33 -0.93 -7.61 -8.41
CA ASP A 33 -1.54 -8.68 -9.21
C ASP A 33 -0.77 -8.94 -10.52
N ILE A 34 -1.00 -10.12 -11.11
CA ILE A 34 -0.49 -10.43 -12.46
C ILE A 34 -0.99 -9.38 -13.46
N GLY A 35 -0.06 -8.88 -14.28
CA GLY A 35 -0.34 -7.85 -15.28
C GLY A 35 -0.16 -6.42 -14.78
N ASP A 36 0.03 -6.19 -13.48
CA ASP A 36 0.42 -4.87 -12.96
C ASP A 36 1.80 -4.45 -13.47
N ILE A 37 2.04 -3.14 -13.50
CA ILE A 37 3.31 -2.56 -13.95
C ILE A 37 4.08 -2.05 -12.74
N VAL A 38 5.35 -2.42 -12.66
CA VAL A 38 6.23 -1.98 -11.57
C VAL A 38 7.49 -1.33 -12.10
N PHE A 39 7.99 -0.39 -11.32
CA PHE A 39 9.26 0.29 -11.51
C PHE A 39 10.11 0.04 -10.27
N ILE A 40 11.40 -0.21 -10.43
CA ILE A 40 12.30 -0.42 -9.30
C ILE A 40 13.05 0.89 -9.05
N SER A 41 12.87 1.49 -7.88
CA SER A 41 13.67 2.64 -7.46
C SER A 41 14.85 2.17 -6.62
N GLN A 42 16.08 2.44 -7.08
CA GLN A 42 17.25 2.27 -6.26
C GLN A 42 17.69 3.60 -5.69
N PHE A 43 17.62 3.73 -4.37
CA PHE A 43 18.24 4.85 -3.68
C PHE A 43 19.58 4.41 -3.10
N ASN A 44 20.65 5.03 -3.58
CA ASN A 44 21.92 5.06 -2.86
C ASN A 44 22.20 6.53 -2.49
N TYR A 45 22.96 6.82 -1.44
CA TYR A 45 23.20 8.19 -0.96
C TYR A 45 23.80 9.15 -2.02
N LYS A 46 24.16 8.67 -3.22
CA LYS A 46 24.70 9.45 -4.34
C LYS A 46 23.72 9.62 -5.51
N SER A 47 22.82 8.67 -5.75
CA SER A 47 21.87 8.70 -6.88
C SER A 47 20.54 8.04 -6.54
N GLN A 48 19.50 8.48 -7.26
CA GLN A 48 18.18 7.88 -7.23
C GLN A 48 17.77 7.48 -8.65
N ASP A 49 17.96 6.21 -8.96
CA ASP A 49 17.71 5.67 -10.29
C ASP A 49 16.38 4.91 -10.30
N LEU A 50 15.65 5.01 -11.39
CA LEU A 50 14.46 4.19 -11.65
C LEU A 50 14.74 3.21 -12.78
N TYR A 51 14.43 1.94 -12.55
CA TYR A 51 14.57 0.86 -13.53
C TYR A 51 13.20 0.33 -13.93
N GLY A 52 13.01 0.01 -15.20
CA GLY A 52 11.78 -0.58 -15.71
C GLY A 52 11.43 -0.14 -17.13
N PRO A 53 10.13 -0.16 -17.50
CA PRO A 53 9.02 -0.78 -16.77
C PRO A 53 9.08 -2.32 -16.78
N PHE A 54 8.56 -2.95 -15.74
CA PHE A 54 8.36 -4.40 -15.67
C PHE A 54 6.87 -4.74 -15.55
N ARG A 55 6.43 -5.79 -16.23
CA ARG A 55 5.13 -6.42 -16.02
C ARG A 55 5.25 -7.53 -14.98
N VAL A 56 4.34 -7.58 -14.03
CA VAL A 56 4.25 -8.66 -13.05
C VAL A 56 3.68 -9.91 -13.71
N THR A 57 4.36 -11.04 -13.54
CA THR A 57 3.99 -12.32 -14.18
C THR A 57 3.56 -13.41 -13.19
N SER A 58 3.71 -13.17 -11.89
CA SER A 58 3.23 -14.07 -10.84
C SER A 58 2.50 -13.30 -9.74
N ASN A 59 1.59 -13.98 -9.05
CA ASN A 59 1.13 -13.54 -7.73
C ASN A 59 2.28 -13.69 -6.71
N SER A 60 2.12 -13.07 -5.54
CA SER A 60 3.09 -13.17 -4.44
C SER A 60 3.30 -14.62 -3.99
N PHE A 61 4.55 -15.02 -3.81
CA PHE A 61 4.94 -16.33 -3.30
C PHE A 61 6.09 -16.22 -2.29
N PHE A 62 6.25 -17.24 -1.45
CA PHE A 62 7.29 -17.34 -0.45
C PHE A 62 8.36 -18.36 -0.89
N ASP A 63 9.60 -17.91 -1.02
CA ASP A 63 10.74 -18.73 -1.44
C ASP A 63 12.01 -18.37 -0.66
N ARG A 64 12.63 -19.37 -0.04
CA ARG A 64 13.84 -19.22 0.79
C ARG A 64 15.15 -19.24 -0.01
N THR A 65 15.10 -19.51 -1.31
CA THR A 65 16.28 -19.54 -2.21
C THR A 65 17.00 -18.20 -2.14
N ARG A 66 18.30 -18.17 -1.83
CA ARG A 66 19.04 -16.92 -1.66
C ARG A 66 19.47 -16.34 -3.02
N ILE A 67 18.80 -15.26 -3.44
CA ILE A 67 19.17 -14.49 -4.65
C ILE A 67 19.68 -13.08 -4.35
N PHE A 68 19.44 -12.59 -3.13
CA PHE A 68 19.91 -11.29 -2.65
C PHE A 68 21.04 -11.48 -1.63
N PRO A 69 22.19 -10.82 -1.78
CA PRO A 69 23.28 -10.90 -0.80
C PRO A 69 22.81 -10.48 0.61
N LYS A 70 22.94 -11.40 1.58
CA LYS A 70 22.67 -11.17 3.02
C LYS A 70 21.23 -10.74 3.38
N GLY A 71 20.27 -10.80 2.44
CA GLY A 71 18.88 -10.36 2.65
C GLY A 71 17.86 -11.49 2.82
N LYS A 72 16.91 -11.33 3.75
CA LYS A 72 15.76 -12.24 3.94
C LYS A 72 14.53 -11.76 3.17
N PHE A 73 14.65 -11.62 1.86
CA PHE A 73 13.57 -11.17 0.97
C PHE A 73 12.88 -12.38 0.35
N TYR A 74 12.06 -13.04 1.17
CA TYR A 74 11.46 -14.34 0.84
C TYR A 74 10.08 -14.21 0.21
N TYR A 75 9.37 -13.11 0.45
CA TYR A 75 8.14 -12.80 -0.29
C TYR A 75 8.54 -12.23 -1.65
N ARG A 76 8.02 -12.78 -2.74
CA ARG A 76 8.49 -12.46 -4.10
C ARG A 76 7.36 -12.37 -5.09
N ILE A 77 7.62 -11.60 -6.14
CA ILE A 77 6.88 -11.60 -7.39
C ILE A 77 7.87 -11.79 -8.54
N ASP A 78 7.42 -12.45 -9.59
CA ASP A 78 8.14 -12.54 -10.87
C ASP A 78 7.83 -11.32 -11.73
N LEU A 79 8.87 -10.83 -12.39
CA LEU A 79 8.86 -9.66 -13.24
C LEU A 79 9.23 -10.05 -14.66
N LYS A 80 8.74 -9.29 -15.64
CA LYS A 80 9.20 -9.39 -17.02
C LYS A 80 9.39 -7.97 -17.58
N PRO A 81 10.57 -7.62 -18.10
CA PRO A 81 10.76 -6.33 -18.76
C PRO A 81 9.74 -6.13 -19.88
N ILE A 82 9.15 -4.93 -19.96
CA ILE A 82 8.35 -4.54 -21.13
C ILE A 82 9.33 -4.02 -22.18
N ASP A 83 9.45 -4.73 -23.29
CA ASP A 83 10.43 -4.55 -24.38
C ASP A 83 11.90 -4.73 -23.95
N SER A 84 12.41 -3.87 -23.07
CA SER A 84 13.78 -3.89 -22.57
C SER A 84 13.88 -3.18 -21.22
N VAL A 85 14.89 -3.53 -20.42
CA VAL A 85 15.14 -2.82 -19.16
C VAL A 85 15.79 -1.48 -19.47
N ARG A 86 15.14 -0.40 -19.01
CA ARG A 86 15.65 0.96 -19.13
C ARG A 86 15.92 1.54 -17.75
N ILE A 87 16.77 2.55 -17.70
CA ILE A 87 17.06 3.39 -16.54
C ILE A 87 16.62 4.82 -16.83
N LEU A 88 16.03 5.45 -15.82
CA LEU A 88 15.79 6.88 -15.77
C LEU A 88 16.50 7.48 -14.57
N GLU A 89 17.04 8.66 -14.77
CA GLU A 89 17.51 9.54 -13.72
C GLU A 89 16.36 10.47 -13.32
N GLU A 90 16.41 11.00 -12.08
CA GLU A 90 15.40 11.93 -11.60
C GLU A 90 15.24 13.17 -12.50
N ILE A 91 16.35 13.65 -13.07
CA ILE A 91 16.36 14.81 -13.97
C ILE A 91 15.52 14.59 -15.23
N ASP A 92 15.42 13.35 -15.72
CA ASP A 92 14.61 13.01 -16.89
C ASP A 92 13.11 13.23 -16.62
N ILE A 93 12.69 12.99 -15.37
CA ILE A 93 11.31 13.21 -14.91
C ILE A 93 10.99 14.69 -14.92
N TYR A 94 11.93 15.51 -14.43
CA TYR A 94 11.78 16.97 -14.40
C TYR A 94 11.71 17.56 -15.82
N PHE A 95 12.61 17.16 -16.72
CA PHE A 95 12.60 17.64 -18.10
C PHE A 95 11.33 17.25 -18.85
N TYR A 96 10.84 16.02 -18.68
CA TYR A 96 9.56 15.63 -19.27
C TYR A 96 8.39 16.45 -18.69
N GLY A 97 8.44 16.78 -17.40
CA GLY A 97 7.50 17.68 -16.75
C GLY A 97 7.45 19.05 -17.42
N ILE A 98 8.61 19.66 -17.70
CA ILE A 98 8.69 20.93 -18.43
C ILE A 98 8.11 20.80 -19.84
N GLU A 99 8.56 19.80 -20.61
CA GLU A 99 8.16 19.61 -22.00
C GLU A 99 6.64 19.41 -22.15
N LYS A 100 6.02 18.71 -21.19
CA LYS A 100 4.58 18.46 -21.20
C LYS A 100 3.75 19.50 -20.45
N GLN A 101 4.37 20.56 -19.94
CA GLN A 101 3.71 21.56 -19.08
C GLN A 101 3.02 20.89 -17.87
N LYS A 102 3.64 19.85 -17.32
CA LYS A 102 3.20 19.06 -16.16
C LYS A 102 4.24 19.13 -15.02
N ILE A 103 4.81 20.30 -14.79
CA ILE A 103 5.88 20.51 -13.79
C ILE A 103 5.40 20.11 -12.40
N GLU A 104 4.16 20.45 -12.01
CA GLU A 104 3.60 20.07 -10.71
C GLU A 104 3.56 18.55 -10.50
N LEU A 105 3.16 17.80 -11.53
CA LEU A 105 3.14 16.34 -11.49
C LEU A 105 4.56 15.76 -11.40
N ALA A 106 5.50 16.30 -12.17
CA ALA A 106 6.90 15.89 -12.12
C ALA A 106 7.52 16.17 -10.74
N SER A 107 7.36 17.38 -10.20
CA SER A 107 7.83 17.75 -8.87
C SER A 107 7.20 16.89 -7.77
N ARG A 108 5.90 16.60 -7.88
CA ARG A 108 5.22 15.67 -6.96
C ARG A 108 5.84 14.28 -7.03
N PHE A 109 6.11 13.78 -8.23
CA PHE A 109 6.68 12.45 -8.42
C PHE A 109 8.09 12.36 -7.84
N ILE A 110 8.92 13.38 -8.08
CA ILE A 110 10.26 13.49 -7.49
C ILE A 110 10.19 13.48 -5.97
N ASN A 111 9.34 14.33 -5.38
CA ASN A 111 9.13 14.37 -3.93
C ASN A 111 8.65 13.02 -3.37
N LEU A 112 7.74 12.34 -4.08
CA LEU A 112 7.21 11.03 -3.70
C LEU A 112 8.35 10.02 -3.56
N ILE A 113 9.27 9.95 -4.53
CA ILE A 113 10.36 8.99 -4.51
C ILE A 113 11.46 9.42 -3.54
N GLN A 114 11.72 10.72 -3.39
CA GLN A 114 12.77 11.24 -2.52
C GLN A 114 12.44 11.11 -1.02
N GLN A 115 11.19 11.39 -0.63
CA GLN A 115 10.81 11.41 0.80
C GLN A 115 10.46 10.02 1.32
N ASN A 116 10.12 9.08 0.43
CA ASN A 116 9.59 7.76 0.80
C ASN A 116 10.57 6.61 0.51
N LYS A 117 11.87 6.90 0.54
CA LYS A 117 12.96 5.91 0.36
C LYS A 117 12.92 4.72 1.33
N HIS A 118 12.20 4.89 2.45
CA HIS A 118 12.01 3.87 3.47
C HIS A 118 10.81 2.95 3.21
N LEU A 119 9.92 3.31 2.28
CA LEU A 119 8.77 2.49 1.90
C LEU A 119 9.14 1.55 0.77
N HIS A 120 8.71 0.29 0.86
CA HIS A 120 9.13 -0.77 -0.07
C HIS A 120 8.21 -0.96 -1.28
N SER A 121 6.98 -0.48 -1.19
CA SER A 121 5.99 -0.53 -2.26
C SER A 121 5.15 0.73 -2.20
N ILE A 122 5.26 1.56 -3.22
CA ILE A 122 4.49 2.79 -3.37
C ILE A 122 3.49 2.54 -4.50
N CYS A 123 2.22 2.37 -4.15
CA CYS A 123 1.18 2.27 -5.16
C CYS A 123 0.96 3.65 -5.81
N LEU A 124 1.04 3.69 -7.13
CA LEU A 124 0.78 4.88 -7.95
C LEU A 124 -0.67 4.88 -8.40
N ASN A 125 -1.24 6.08 -8.52
CA ASN A 125 -2.52 6.21 -9.22
C ASN A 125 -2.31 6.06 -10.74
N ARG A 126 -3.41 6.01 -11.49
CA ARG A 126 -3.34 5.77 -12.94
C ARG A 126 -2.57 6.87 -13.67
N ILE A 127 -2.79 8.13 -13.31
CA ILE A 127 -2.15 9.29 -13.95
C ILE A 127 -0.63 9.25 -13.71
N GLU A 128 -0.20 8.97 -12.47
CA GLU A 128 1.20 8.83 -12.08
C GLU A 128 1.90 7.69 -12.83
N GLY A 129 1.25 6.52 -12.89
CA GLY A 129 1.78 5.35 -13.56
C GLY A 129 1.92 5.50 -15.07
N GLU A 130 0.91 6.09 -15.72
CA GLU A 130 0.96 6.40 -17.15
C GLU A 130 2.00 7.48 -17.47
N PHE A 131 2.14 8.49 -16.59
CA PHE A 131 3.16 9.53 -16.72
C PHE A 131 4.57 8.93 -16.69
N LEU A 132 4.88 8.10 -15.68
CA LEU A 132 6.19 7.47 -15.58
C LEU A 132 6.47 6.52 -16.75
N SER A 133 5.48 5.73 -17.17
CA SER A 133 5.61 4.82 -18.33
C SER A 133 6.03 5.57 -19.60
N ARG A 134 5.44 6.75 -19.87
CA ARG A 134 5.79 7.57 -21.04
C ARG A 134 7.21 8.15 -20.96
N ILE A 135 7.68 8.52 -19.76
CA ILE A 135 9.06 9.00 -19.58
C ILE A 135 10.04 7.89 -19.93
N PHE A 136 9.80 6.65 -19.49
CA PHE A 136 10.66 5.51 -19.83
C PHE A 136 10.73 5.25 -21.33
N THR A 137 9.60 5.37 -22.04
CA THR A 137 9.57 5.23 -23.50
C THR A 137 10.40 6.31 -24.19
N LYS A 138 10.37 7.54 -23.68
CA LYS A 138 11.01 8.70 -24.32
C LYS A 138 12.48 8.89 -23.95
N PHE A 139 12.80 8.86 -22.67
CA PHE A 139 14.13 9.21 -22.13
C PHE A 139 14.90 8.00 -21.58
N GLY A 140 14.23 6.86 -21.39
CA GLY A 140 14.85 5.68 -20.77
C GLY A 140 16.06 5.17 -21.54
N LYS A 141 17.21 5.12 -20.87
CA LYS A 141 18.47 4.61 -21.44
C LYS A 141 18.53 3.09 -21.27
N PRO A 142 18.99 2.31 -22.26
CA PRO A 142 19.06 0.87 -22.15
C PRO A 142 20.08 0.44 -21.10
N VAL A 143 19.73 -0.57 -20.29
CA VAL A 143 20.61 -1.12 -19.26
C VAL A 143 21.10 -2.52 -19.66
N LYS A 144 22.42 -2.74 -19.59
CA LYS A 144 23.04 -4.05 -19.86
C LYS A 144 23.30 -4.80 -18.55
N ILE A 145 22.29 -5.50 -18.03
CA ILE A 145 22.45 -6.44 -16.93
C ILE A 145 22.26 -7.86 -17.45
N LYS A 146 23.24 -8.74 -17.19
CA LYS A 146 23.15 -10.15 -17.59
C LYS A 146 22.08 -10.86 -16.76
N ARG A 147 21.12 -11.48 -17.45
CA ARG A 147 20.16 -12.39 -16.82
C ARG A 147 20.89 -13.57 -16.19
N LYS A 148 20.40 -13.99 -15.03
CA LYS A 148 20.90 -15.15 -14.29
C LYS A 148 19.81 -16.21 -14.25
N GLN A 149 20.21 -17.48 -14.39
CA GLN A 149 19.29 -18.57 -14.16
C GLN A 149 18.87 -18.60 -12.69
N TYR A 150 17.58 -18.82 -12.48
CA TYR A 150 16.99 -18.99 -11.16
C TYR A 150 16.60 -20.45 -10.99
N ALA A 151 17.35 -21.16 -10.15
CA ALA A 151 16.97 -22.50 -9.69
C ALA A 151 16.44 -22.38 -8.27
N SER A 152 15.13 -22.51 -8.08
CA SER A 152 14.56 -22.55 -6.73
C SER A 152 14.94 -23.85 -6.04
N VAL A 153 15.18 -23.77 -4.73
CA VAL A 153 15.38 -24.94 -3.85
C VAL A 153 14.07 -25.74 -3.67
N GLY A 154 12.93 -25.25 -4.17
CA GLY A 154 11.66 -25.98 -4.18
C GLY A 154 10.57 -25.27 -5.00
N LYS A 155 9.33 -25.75 -4.95
CA LYS A 155 8.19 -24.96 -5.46
C LYS A 155 7.91 -23.85 -4.45
N GLY A 156 8.06 -22.59 -4.83
CA GLY A 156 7.69 -21.46 -3.98
C GLY A 156 6.25 -21.61 -3.49
N LEU A 157 5.99 -21.26 -2.23
CA LEU A 157 4.66 -21.38 -1.64
C LEU A 157 3.84 -20.16 -2.01
N LYS A 158 2.67 -20.34 -2.63
CA LYS A 158 1.76 -19.22 -2.92
C LYS A 158 1.39 -18.51 -1.61
N VAL A 159 1.40 -17.17 -1.62
CA VAL A 159 1.02 -16.34 -0.46
C VAL A 159 -0.44 -15.94 -0.66
N ASP A 160 -1.35 -16.82 -0.30
CA ASP A 160 -2.80 -16.59 -0.31
C ASP A 160 -3.40 -16.66 1.11
N LEU A 161 -4.74 -16.62 1.20
CA LEU A 161 -5.45 -16.64 2.48
C LEU A 161 -5.20 -17.93 3.28
N GLU A 162 -5.03 -19.08 2.62
CA GLU A 162 -4.68 -20.33 3.28
C GLU A 162 -3.28 -20.26 3.88
N TYR A 163 -2.29 -19.82 3.09
CA TYR A 163 -0.93 -19.59 3.58
C TYR A 163 -0.91 -18.63 4.78
N LEU A 164 -1.61 -17.50 4.69
CA LEU A 164 -1.65 -16.51 5.77
C LEU A 164 -2.36 -17.06 7.02
N SER A 165 -3.43 -17.83 6.86
CA SER A 165 -4.14 -18.47 7.97
C SER A 165 -3.23 -19.44 8.73
N ALA A 166 -2.54 -20.32 7.99
CA ALA A 166 -1.59 -21.26 8.55
C ALA A 166 -0.40 -20.54 9.21
N LYS A 167 0.13 -19.51 8.54
CA LYS A 167 1.26 -18.71 9.06
C LYS A 167 0.91 -18.02 10.38
N ASN A 168 -0.30 -17.51 10.52
CA ASN A 168 -0.78 -16.84 11.73
C ASN A 168 -1.39 -17.77 12.77
N LYS A 169 -1.52 -19.07 12.46
CA LYS A 169 -2.15 -20.08 13.32
C LYS A 169 -3.56 -19.65 13.77
N ILE A 170 -4.37 -19.11 12.85
CA ILE A 170 -5.73 -18.60 13.13
C ILE A 170 -6.60 -19.66 13.83
N SER A 171 -6.34 -20.95 13.62
CA SER A 171 -7.09 -22.02 14.30
C SER A 171 -6.84 -22.15 15.81
N THR A 172 -5.79 -21.51 16.33
CA THR A 172 -5.35 -21.65 17.73
C THR A 172 -5.04 -20.32 18.40
N LYS A 173 -4.97 -19.23 17.62
CA LYS A 173 -4.64 -17.89 18.12
C LYS A 173 -5.84 -16.96 17.94
N SER A 174 -6.03 -16.09 18.93
CA SER A 174 -7.06 -15.05 18.92
C SER A 174 -6.66 -13.80 18.14
N SER A 175 -5.42 -13.71 17.64
CA SER A 175 -4.89 -12.54 16.93
C SER A 175 -3.81 -12.89 15.91
N PHE A 176 -3.53 -11.93 15.01
CA PHE A 176 -2.47 -12.05 14.02
C PHE A 176 -1.08 -11.85 14.63
N LEU A 177 -0.06 -12.45 14.02
CA LEU A 177 1.33 -12.33 14.49
C LEU A 177 1.88 -10.89 14.34
N SER A 178 1.38 -10.13 13.38
CA SER A 178 1.76 -8.73 13.15
C SER A 178 0.70 -7.98 12.34
N GLU A 179 0.77 -6.65 12.36
CA GLU A 179 -0.07 -5.76 11.54
C GLU A 179 0.11 -6.04 10.04
N ASN A 180 1.35 -6.28 9.59
CA ASN A 180 1.65 -6.63 8.20
C ASN A 180 0.88 -7.89 7.73
N TYR A 181 0.71 -8.89 8.60
CA TYR A 181 -0.08 -10.07 8.23
C TYR A 181 -1.58 -9.82 8.22
N LEU A 182 -2.08 -9.01 9.17
CA LEU A 182 -3.48 -8.57 9.18
C LEU A 182 -3.81 -7.77 7.91
N GLU A 183 -2.97 -6.80 7.55
CA GLU A 183 -3.09 -5.99 6.34
C GLU A 183 -3.11 -6.88 5.08
N SER A 184 -2.15 -7.81 4.97
CA SER A 184 -2.08 -8.74 3.83
C SER A 184 -3.35 -9.59 3.71
N PHE A 185 -3.88 -10.06 4.84
CA PHE A 185 -5.08 -10.88 4.87
C PHE A 185 -6.30 -10.11 4.40
N ILE A 186 -6.47 -8.87 4.87
CA ILE A 186 -7.56 -7.98 4.44
C ILE A 186 -7.43 -7.67 2.94
N LEU A 187 -6.24 -7.29 2.47
CA LEU A 187 -6.02 -6.97 1.05
C LEU A 187 -6.35 -8.14 0.13
N LEU A 188 -5.89 -9.35 0.47
CA LEU A 188 -6.21 -10.55 -0.31
C LEU A 188 -7.71 -10.89 -0.25
N SER A 189 -8.33 -10.72 0.92
CA SER A 189 -9.77 -10.95 1.08
C SER A 189 -10.59 -9.97 0.23
N LEU A 190 -10.14 -8.72 0.07
CA LEU A 190 -10.82 -7.72 -0.76
C LEU A 190 -10.81 -8.04 -2.25
N LYS A 191 -9.85 -8.86 -2.73
CA LYS A 191 -9.74 -9.31 -4.13
C LYS A 191 -10.75 -10.40 -4.49
N GLU A 192 -11.21 -11.16 -3.50
CA GLU A 192 -12.17 -12.25 -3.68
C GLU A 192 -13.61 -11.75 -3.53
N LYS A 193 -14.42 -11.83 -4.60
CA LYS A 193 -15.78 -11.27 -4.62
C LYS A 193 -16.70 -11.83 -3.52
N ASP A 194 -16.60 -13.13 -3.25
CA ASP A 194 -17.50 -13.85 -2.33
C ASP A 194 -16.95 -13.95 -0.89
N ASN A 195 -15.82 -13.31 -0.61
CA ASN A 195 -15.16 -13.39 0.68
C ASN A 195 -15.98 -12.70 1.80
N CYS A 196 -16.01 -13.30 3.00
CA CYS A 196 -16.76 -12.77 4.13
C CYS A 196 -16.25 -11.39 4.59
N ILE A 197 -14.93 -11.18 4.62
CA ILE A 197 -14.33 -9.90 5.02
C ILE A 197 -14.69 -8.80 4.03
N ARG A 198 -14.68 -9.12 2.73
CA ARG A 198 -15.13 -8.19 1.69
C ARG A 198 -16.57 -7.75 1.92
N ARG A 199 -17.47 -8.69 2.24
CA ARG A 199 -18.88 -8.39 2.54
C ARG A 199 -19.03 -7.54 3.81
N GLN A 200 -18.35 -7.90 4.90
CA GLN A 200 -18.37 -7.14 6.16
C GLN A 200 -17.90 -5.70 5.95
N LEU A 201 -16.75 -5.50 5.29
CA LEU A 201 -16.25 -4.16 4.97
C LEU A 201 -17.19 -3.42 4.01
N SER A 202 -17.78 -4.09 3.02
CA SER A 202 -18.77 -3.45 2.15
C SER A 202 -19.98 -2.96 2.93
N THR A 203 -20.49 -3.71 3.91
CA THR A 203 -21.59 -3.26 4.78
C THR A 203 -21.20 -2.02 5.57
N THR A 204 -20.02 -2.00 6.18
CA THR A 204 -19.50 -0.83 6.90
C THR A 204 -19.36 0.39 5.99
N LEU A 205 -18.79 0.22 4.80
CA LEU A 205 -18.59 1.33 3.86
C LEU A 205 -19.93 1.90 3.37
N ASN A 206 -20.93 1.04 3.12
CA ASN A 206 -22.26 1.45 2.66
C ASN A 206 -23.05 2.32 3.65
N ASN A 207 -22.59 2.47 4.90
CA ASN A 207 -23.13 3.46 5.84
C ASN A 207 -22.87 4.92 5.40
N PHE A 208 -21.98 5.12 4.42
CA PHE A 208 -21.67 6.42 3.84
C PHE A 208 -22.26 6.53 2.41
N PRO A 209 -22.83 7.69 2.03
CA PRO A 209 -23.40 7.88 0.71
C PRO A 209 -22.43 7.55 -0.42
N GLU A 210 -22.91 6.84 -1.44
CA GLU A 210 -22.16 6.47 -2.65
C GLU A 210 -20.87 5.67 -2.40
N ASN A 211 -20.69 5.11 -1.21
CA ASN A 211 -19.45 4.46 -0.81
C ASN A 211 -19.43 2.96 -1.12
N LYS A 212 -19.53 2.62 -2.41
CA LYS A 212 -19.59 1.23 -2.86
C LYS A 212 -18.21 0.66 -3.17
N LEU A 213 -17.86 -0.44 -2.50
CA LEU A 213 -16.58 -1.13 -2.67
C LEU A 213 -16.35 -1.69 -4.09
N GLU A 214 -17.40 -2.04 -4.82
CA GLU A 214 -17.33 -2.51 -6.21
C GLU A 214 -16.82 -1.45 -7.21
N ASN A 215 -16.99 -0.18 -6.88
CA ASN A 215 -16.60 0.98 -7.70
C ASN A 215 -15.39 1.72 -7.10
N SER A 216 -14.63 1.04 -6.24
CA SER A 216 -13.52 1.64 -5.51
C SER A 216 -12.18 1.03 -5.91
N ASP A 217 -11.17 1.88 -5.99
CA ASP A 217 -9.77 1.48 -6.04
C ASP A 217 -9.25 1.20 -4.64
N VAL A 218 -8.53 0.08 -4.48
CA VAL A 218 -7.89 -0.32 -3.23
C VAL A 218 -6.38 -0.14 -3.36
N TYR A 219 -5.82 0.61 -2.43
CA TYR A 219 -4.40 0.89 -2.31
C TYR A 219 -3.87 0.38 -0.98
N ASN A 220 -2.62 -0.05 -0.95
CA ASN A 220 -1.85 -0.27 0.26
C ASN A 220 -0.61 0.62 0.24
N GLN A 221 -0.17 1.07 1.41
CA GLN A 221 0.94 2.05 1.53
C GLN A 221 0.70 3.31 0.67
N PHE A 222 -0.55 3.75 0.54
CA PHE A 222 -0.88 4.99 -0.18
C PHE A 222 -0.38 6.19 0.62
N ILE A 223 0.26 7.13 -0.07
CA ILE A 223 0.95 8.26 0.57
C ILE A 223 0.09 9.50 0.45
N PHE A 224 -0.36 10.03 1.58
CA PHE A 224 -0.99 11.34 1.69
C PHE A 224 0.06 12.43 1.86
N GLY A 225 -0.22 13.63 1.34
CA GLY A 225 0.77 14.68 1.20
C GLY A 225 2.03 14.17 0.48
N ASN A 226 3.19 14.35 1.11
CA ASN A 226 4.47 13.91 0.54
C ASN A 226 5.12 12.71 1.28
N ALA A 227 4.65 12.36 2.50
CA ALA A 227 5.39 11.41 3.34
C ALA A 227 4.54 10.56 4.31
N TYR A 228 3.20 10.56 4.19
CA TYR A 228 2.33 9.91 5.16
C TYR A 228 1.66 8.67 4.58
N PRO A 229 2.30 7.48 4.68
CA PRO A 229 1.70 6.23 4.23
C PRO A 229 0.51 5.87 5.12
N SER A 230 -0.52 5.28 4.52
CA SER A 230 -1.62 4.60 5.22
C SER A 230 -1.58 3.12 4.94
N ASP A 231 -2.08 2.30 5.86
CA ASP A 231 -2.06 0.84 5.69
C ASP A 231 -2.92 0.43 4.49
N ILE A 232 -4.22 0.79 4.50
CA ILE A 232 -5.14 0.52 3.40
C ILE A 232 -5.96 1.78 3.09
N VAL A 233 -6.08 2.12 1.81
CA VAL A 233 -6.96 3.19 1.35
C VAL A 233 -7.90 2.65 0.28
N ILE A 234 -9.20 2.87 0.47
CA ILE A 234 -10.25 2.49 -0.49
C ILE A 234 -10.90 3.77 -1.00
N VAL A 235 -10.70 4.09 -2.28
CA VAL A 235 -11.11 5.36 -2.87
C VAL A 235 -12.11 5.13 -3.99
N ASN A 236 -13.19 5.89 -4.00
CA ASN A 236 -14.08 6.03 -5.16
C ASN A 236 -14.26 7.51 -5.50
N LYS A 237 -15.27 7.83 -6.31
CA LYS A 237 -15.57 9.21 -6.71
C LYS A 237 -15.95 10.08 -5.50
N ALA A 238 -16.78 9.57 -4.60
CA ALA A 238 -17.38 10.32 -3.50
C ALA A 238 -16.61 10.21 -2.17
N ASN A 239 -15.86 9.12 -1.95
CA ASN A 239 -15.27 8.78 -0.67
C ASN A 239 -13.78 8.41 -0.80
N ALA A 240 -12.99 8.78 0.19
CA ALA A 240 -11.73 8.11 0.51
C ALA A 240 -11.80 7.52 1.92
N ASN A 241 -11.66 6.21 2.00
CA ASN A 241 -11.73 5.45 3.24
C ASN A 241 -10.30 5.05 3.63
N ILE A 242 -9.85 5.52 4.77
CA ILE A 242 -8.48 5.34 5.24
C ILE A 242 -8.52 4.40 6.44
N PHE A 243 -7.83 3.27 6.35
CA PHE A 243 -7.74 2.30 7.41
C PHE A 243 -6.36 2.35 8.06
N GLU A 244 -6.35 2.56 9.37
CA GLU A 244 -5.19 2.36 10.24
C GLU A 244 -5.42 1.07 11.03
N LEU A 245 -4.47 0.15 10.99
CA LEU A 245 -4.58 -1.16 11.59
C LEU A 245 -3.76 -1.21 12.89
N LYS A 246 -4.32 -1.81 13.93
CA LYS A 246 -3.63 -2.09 15.19
C LYS A 246 -3.78 -3.57 15.50
N LYS A 247 -2.67 -4.30 15.62
CA LYS A 247 -2.76 -5.74 15.91
C LYS A 247 -3.27 -6.02 17.33
N ASP A 248 -3.06 -5.09 18.25
CA ASP A 248 -3.36 -5.28 19.66
C ASP A 248 -4.67 -4.59 20.06
N ILE A 249 -5.14 -4.92 21.26
CA ILE A 249 -6.26 -4.24 21.90
C ILE A 249 -5.88 -2.78 22.13
N LEU A 250 -6.81 -1.85 21.93
CA LEU A 250 -6.59 -0.44 22.22
C LEU A 250 -6.23 -0.25 23.71
N SER A 251 -5.04 0.29 23.94
CA SER A 251 -4.52 0.61 25.27
C SER A 251 -4.15 2.09 25.34
N ARG A 252 -3.95 2.60 26.56
CA ARG A 252 -3.53 3.99 26.78
C ARG A 252 -2.19 4.30 26.13
N ASP A 253 -1.30 3.31 26.04
CA ASP A 253 0.03 3.47 25.45
C ASP A 253 -0.02 3.69 23.93
N LEU A 254 -1.08 3.23 23.27
CA LEU A 254 -1.30 3.46 21.83
C LEU A 254 -1.88 4.86 21.53
N MET A 255 -2.40 5.58 22.53
CA MET A 255 -3.08 6.87 22.33
C MET A 255 -2.22 7.92 21.63
N PRO A 256 -0.94 8.15 22.01
CA PRO A 256 -0.12 9.15 21.34
C PRO A 256 0.08 8.83 19.85
N GLN A 257 0.26 7.55 19.52
CA GLN A 257 0.40 7.10 18.14
C GLN A 257 -0.91 7.31 17.37
N ILE A 258 -2.04 6.83 17.89
CA ILE A 258 -3.34 6.95 17.21
C ILE A 258 -3.72 8.42 16.99
N ARG A 259 -3.47 9.29 17.98
CA ARG A 259 -3.66 10.74 17.81
C ARG A 259 -2.80 11.28 16.68
N LYS A 260 -1.51 10.94 16.65
CA LYS A 260 -0.62 11.37 15.57
C LYS A 260 -1.15 10.94 14.21
N GLU A 261 -1.66 9.71 14.09
CA GLU A 261 -2.28 9.22 12.86
C GLU A 261 -3.57 10.00 12.52
N MET A 262 -4.49 10.21 13.47
CA MET A 262 -5.68 11.06 13.27
C MET A 262 -5.33 12.45 12.75
N TYR A 263 -4.34 13.13 13.34
CA TYR A 263 -3.87 14.42 12.86
C TYR A 263 -3.30 14.31 11.44
N LYS A 264 -2.45 13.32 11.18
CA LYS A 264 -1.91 13.15 9.82
C LYS A 264 -3.01 12.96 8.79
N TYR A 265 -4.00 12.11 9.09
CA TYR A 265 -5.13 11.88 8.21
C TYR A 265 -5.96 13.14 8.03
N CYS A 266 -6.38 13.76 9.12
CA CYS A 266 -7.22 14.93 9.08
C CYS A 266 -6.56 16.11 8.37
N TYR A 267 -5.24 16.29 8.44
CA TYR A 267 -4.55 17.43 7.84
C TYR A 267 -3.93 17.13 6.47
N PHE A 268 -3.14 16.07 6.33
CA PHE A 268 -2.41 15.81 5.07
C PHE A 268 -3.26 15.22 3.96
N SER A 269 -4.41 14.62 4.30
CA SER A 269 -5.33 14.18 3.27
C SER A 269 -6.23 15.31 2.75
N LEU A 270 -6.29 16.49 3.41
CA LEU A 270 -7.18 17.62 3.02
C LEU A 270 -6.99 18.02 1.56
N PHE A 271 -5.74 17.97 1.10
CA PHE A 271 -5.35 18.44 -0.21
C PHE A 271 -4.42 17.43 -0.89
N SER A 272 -4.63 16.13 -0.67
CA SER A 272 -3.75 15.14 -1.30
C SER A 272 -3.92 15.20 -2.81
N PRO A 273 -2.90 15.66 -3.57
CA PRO A 273 -3.01 15.85 -5.01
C PRO A 273 -2.99 14.51 -5.77
N ARG A 274 -2.88 13.40 -5.04
CA ARG A 274 -2.87 12.02 -5.53
C ARG A 274 -4.26 11.37 -5.53
N LEU A 275 -5.24 11.98 -4.84
CA LEU A 275 -6.64 11.60 -4.94
C LEU A 275 -7.17 12.23 -6.24
N ASP A 276 -7.41 11.42 -7.26
CA ASP A 276 -7.61 11.82 -8.66
C ASP A 276 -8.80 12.79 -8.97
N ASN A 277 -9.49 13.39 -7.98
CA ASN A 277 -10.58 14.35 -8.23
C ASN A 277 -10.42 15.65 -7.42
N GLN A 278 -10.75 16.76 -8.07
CA GLN A 278 -10.82 18.11 -7.48
C GLN A 278 -12.14 18.38 -6.72
N GLU A 279 -13.12 17.48 -6.79
CA GLU A 279 -14.37 17.58 -6.02
C GLU A 279 -14.21 17.07 -4.59
N VAL A 280 -14.99 17.65 -3.67
CA VAL A 280 -14.95 17.36 -2.24
C VAL A 280 -15.32 15.89 -2.00
N LYS A 281 -14.32 15.05 -1.71
CA LYS A 281 -14.54 13.69 -1.23
C LYS A 281 -14.80 13.70 0.26
N ARG A 282 -15.77 12.89 0.71
CA ARG A 282 -15.91 12.53 2.12
C ARG A 282 -14.72 11.69 2.54
N MET A 283 -14.15 12.00 3.70
CA MET A 283 -12.97 11.32 4.22
C MET A 283 -13.35 10.51 5.44
N ASN A 284 -13.26 9.19 5.33
CA ASN A 284 -13.68 8.29 6.40
C ASN A 284 -12.44 7.64 7.01
N PHE A 285 -12.18 7.93 8.28
CA PHE A 285 -11.08 7.32 9.02
C PHE A 285 -11.56 6.10 9.81
N PHE A 286 -11.00 4.94 9.51
CA PHE A 286 -11.28 3.68 10.17
C PHE A 286 -10.06 3.25 10.99
N LEU A 287 -10.23 3.12 12.31
CA LEU A 287 -9.24 2.48 13.17
C LEU A 287 -9.67 1.04 13.42
N LEU A 288 -8.98 0.07 12.82
CA LEU A 288 -9.24 -1.36 13.05
C LEU A 288 -8.30 -1.89 14.13
N ALA A 289 -8.83 -2.38 15.25
CA ALA A 289 -8.04 -2.90 16.36
C ALA A 289 -8.55 -4.28 16.84
N LEU A 290 -7.76 -5.00 17.62
CA LEU A 290 -8.21 -6.28 18.21
C LEU A 290 -9.38 -6.01 19.18
N ARG A 291 -10.42 -6.83 19.10
CA ARG A 291 -11.62 -6.72 19.93
C ARG A 291 -11.29 -6.62 21.42
N GLY A 292 -11.91 -5.66 22.08
CA GLY A 292 -11.80 -5.44 23.52
C GLY A 292 -11.41 -4.00 23.86
N GLY A 293 -10.77 -3.83 25.01
CA GLY A 293 -10.28 -2.53 25.48
C GLY A 293 -11.33 -1.72 26.25
N ASP A 294 -10.86 -0.65 26.89
CA ASP A 294 -11.67 0.20 27.74
C ASP A 294 -12.66 1.05 26.90
N PRO A 295 -13.99 0.93 27.09
CA PRO A 295 -14.97 1.78 26.41
C PRO A 295 -14.72 3.28 26.61
N LYS A 296 -14.19 3.68 27.77
CA LYS A 296 -13.82 5.08 28.04
C LYS A 296 -12.70 5.56 27.12
N LEU A 297 -11.77 4.67 26.77
CA LEU A 297 -10.68 4.97 25.82
C LEU A 297 -11.22 5.21 24.42
N LYS A 298 -12.15 4.36 23.95
CA LYS A 298 -12.83 4.51 22.66
C LYS A 298 -13.62 5.82 22.59
N ALA A 299 -14.35 6.15 23.67
CA ALA A 299 -15.08 7.42 23.78
C ALA A 299 -14.11 8.62 23.71
N LYS A 300 -12.97 8.55 24.42
CA LYS A 300 -11.94 9.58 24.37
C LYS A 300 -11.36 9.76 22.96
N LEU A 301 -11.08 8.67 22.24
CA LEU A 301 -10.62 8.74 20.85
C LEU A 301 -11.63 9.46 19.93
N ARG A 302 -12.93 9.17 20.09
CA ARG A 302 -13.99 9.86 19.35
C ARG A 302 -14.04 11.36 19.70
N GLU A 303 -13.88 11.71 20.97
CA GLU A 303 -13.81 13.11 21.42
C GLU A 303 -12.62 13.85 20.80
N GLU A 304 -11.44 13.25 20.81
CA GLU A 304 -10.23 13.82 20.19
C GLU A 304 -10.42 14.02 18.68
N PHE A 305 -10.97 13.03 17.98
CA PHE A 305 -11.25 13.17 16.55
C PHE A 305 -12.28 14.28 16.29
N ASN A 306 -13.33 14.37 17.10
CA ASN A 306 -14.36 15.41 16.96
C ASN A 306 -13.79 16.82 17.10
N LYS A 307 -12.83 17.04 18.03
CA LYS A 307 -12.12 18.32 18.15
C LYS A 307 -11.38 18.69 16.85
N ILE A 308 -10.67 17.73 16.26
CA ILE A 308 -9.97 17.91 14.98
C ILE A 308 -10.97 18.19 13.85
N ASN A 309 -12.06 17.40 13.77
CA ASN A 309 -13.08 17.54 12.74
C ASN A 309 -13.80 18.88 12.81
N GLN A 310 -14.12 19.37 14.01
CA GLN A 310 -14.74 20.70 14.19
C GLN A 310 -13.86 21.82 13.64
N ALA A 311 -12.54 21.74 13.84
CA ALA A 311 -11.60 22.72 13.29
C ALA A 311 -11.52 22.67 11.75
N LEU A 312 -11.83 21.53 11.14
CA LEU A 312 -11.69 21.29 9.70
C LEU A 312 -13.01 21.25 8.92
N ARG A 313 -14.15 21.39 9.60
CA ARG A 313 -15.50 21.21 9.02
C ARG A 313 -15.80 22.09 7.82
N HIS A 314 -15.14 23.25 7.71
CA HIS A 314 -15.33 24.21 6.63
C HIS A 314 -14.62 23.79 5.33
N TYR A 315 -13.67 22.85 5.41
CA TYR A 315 -12.90 22.37 4.26
C TYR A 315 -13.51 21.12 3.64
N ARG A 316 -14.01 20.18 4.45
CA ARG A 316 -14.58 18.91 4.00
C ARG A 316 -15.30 18.18 5.13
N GLU A 317 -16.05 17.15 4.76
CA GLU A 317 -16.65 16.21 5.71
C GLU A 317 -15.68 15.08 6.08
N ASN A 318 -15.45 14.90 7.39
CA ASN A 318 -14.68 13.78 7.93
C ASN A 318 -15.53 12.92 8.87
N SER A 319 -15.28 11.61 8.86
CA SER A 319 -15.87 10.67 9.82
C SER A 319 -14.79 9.83 10.50
N PHE A 320 -15.12 9.30 11.68
CA PHE A 320 -14.26 8.39 12.42
C PHE A 320 -15.03 7.20 12.96
N THR A 321 -14.58 6.01 12.57
CA THR A 321 -15.18 4.74 12.98
C THR A 321 -14.10 3.83 13.57
N ILE A 322 -14.37 3.31 14.76
CA ILE A 322 -13.54 2.26 15.36
C ILE A 322 -14.15 0.92 14.96
N LEU A 323 -13.37 0.11 14.25
CA LEU A 323 -13.69 -1.27 13.93
C LEU A 323 -12.91 -2.19 14.85
N GLU A 324 -13.51 -3.31 15.20
CA GLU A 324 -12.87 -4.38 15.93
C GLU A 324 -12.75 -5.61 15.04
N TYR A 325 -11.59 -6.26 15.12
CA TYR A 325 -11.40 -7.58 14.55
C TYR A 325 -11.18 -8.63 15.64
N TYR A 326 -11.55 -9.87 15.35
CA TYR A 326 -11.32 -11.02 16.21
C TYR A 326 -11.37 -12.31 15.38
N ILE A 327 -10.94 -13.42 15.98
CA ILE A 327 -11.00 -14.74 15.37
C ILE A 327 -12.16 -15.53 15.99
N GLU A 328 -13.05 -16.04 15.14
CA GLU A 328 -14.20 -16.87 15.51
C GLU A 328 -14.31 -18.02 14.52
N GLU A 329 -14.45 -19.25 15.02
CA GLU A 329 -14.52 -20.46 14.19
C GLU A 329 -13.40 -20.55 13.12
N ASN A 330 -12.17 -20.21 13.51
CA ASN A 330 -10.99 -20.18 12.63
C ASN A 330 -11.07 -19.13 11.49
N ARG A 331 -11.93 -18.12 11.61
CA ARG A 331 -12.13 -17.07 10.62
C ARG A 331 -11.93 -15.69 11.24
N LEU A 332 -11.38 -14.77 10.45
CA LEU A 332 -11.36 -13.36 10.79
C LEU A 332 -12.79 -12.82 10.70
N VAL A 333 -13.18 -12.03 11.69
CA VAL A 333 -14.42 -11.26 11.70
C VAL A 333 -14.10 -9.81 12.02
N ILE A 334 -14.73 -8.88 11.30
CA ILE A 334 -14.61 -7.43 11.46
C ILE A 334 -16.02 -6.86 11.69
N GLY A 335 -16.16 -6.00 12.69
CA GLY A 335 -17.40 -5.28 12.96
C GLY A 335 -17.16 -3.95 13.66
N GLU A 336 -18.18 -3.10 13.73
CA GLU A 336 -18.08 -1.86 14.49
C GLU A 336 -17.96 -2.13 15.99
N ALA A 337 -17.07 -1.38 16.64
CA ALA A 337 -16.94 -1.42 18.09
C ALA A 337 -18.22 -0.85 18.71
N LYS A 338 -18.91 -1.66 19.52
CA LYS A 338 -20.02 -1.20 20.36
C LYS A 338 -19.54 -0.30 21.48
#